data_AF-A0A4V0K391-F1
#
_entry.id   AF-A0A4V0K391-F1
#
_cell.length_a   1.000
_cell.length_b   1.000
_cell.length_c   1.000
_cell.angle_alpha   90.00
_cell.angle_beta   90.00
_cell.angle_gamma   90.00
#
_symmetry.space_group_name_H-M   'P 1'
#
loop_
_entity.id
_entity.type
_entity.pdbx_description
1 polymer ?
#
loop_
_entity_poly.entity_id
_entity_poly.type
_entity_poly.pdbx_seq_one_letter_code
_entity_poly.pdbx_strand_id
1 'polypeptide(L)'
;MAQNPWQITKLKELRTSKLEKIINKFQEENNHLMHIPKFKHITNSLSTIQEDSELIINKKTFNVAHICCVAQLHPMHINNVRDGIAIYLSNFMLKINHDIEGFSVCFNAIKLKEKEPMTLNHDPTVMFLKISFKLLIIVLKENYKIKVKINNIEPSNIRMGIFGLIEAMITDENFKDFCYEGKSNTFVKNNTVYSMNDIISFTIRKVTHADNGTNVKLLGYV
;
A
#
# COMPACT_ATOMS: atom_id res chain seq x y z
N MET A 1 -0.29 15.22 -11.84
CA MET A 1 -0.87 14.41 -12.93
C MET A 1 -2.22 13.91 -12.46
N ALA A 2 -3.29 14.18 -13.21
CA ALA A 2 -4.60 13.62 -12.89
C ALA A 2 -4.59 12.10 -13.12
N GLN A 3 -5.15 11.34 -12.19
CA GLN A 3 -5.35 9.91 -12.36
C GLN A 3 -6.54 9.69 -13.30
N ASN A 4 -6.37 8.88 -14.35
CA ASN A 4 -7.51 8.38 -15.09
C ASN A 4 -8.26 7.35 -14.23
N PRO A 5 -9.60 7.35 -14.19
CA PRO A 5 -10.36 6.45 -13.33
C PRO A 5 -9.97 4.98 -13.52
N TRP A 6 -9.81 4.28 -12.40
CA TRP A 6 -9.53 2.85 -12.40
C TRP A 6 -10.82 2.05 -12.29
N GLN A 7 -11.14 1.28 -13.33
CA GLN A 7 -12.28 0.37 -13.28
C GLN A 7 -11.86 -0.95 -12.62
N ILE A 8 -12.37 -1.20 -11.41
CA ILE A 8 -12.21 -2.50 -10.75
C ILE A 8 -13.11 -3.52 -11.44
N THR A 9 -12.50 -4.47 -12.16
CA THR A 9 -13.22 -5.60 -12.78
C THR A 9 -13.40 -6.77 -11.83
N LYS A 10 -12.56 -6.86 -10.79
CA LYS A 10 -12.58 -7.93 -9.80
C LYS A 10 -11.80 -7.53 -8.55
N LEU A 11 -12.32 -7.84 -7.36
CA LEU A 11 -11.62 -7.69 -6.09
C LEU A 11 -11.66 -9.02 -5.34
N LYS A 12 -10.52 -9.46 -4.80
CA LYS A 12 -10.42 -10.75 -4.10
C LYS A 12 -9.53 -10.67 -2.88
N GLU A 13 -9.99 -11.25 -1.78
CA GLU A 13 -9.17 -11.55 -0.61
C GLU A 13 -7.99 -12.46 -0.97
N LEU A 14 -6.82 -12.10 -0.48
CA LEU A 14 -5.59 -12.84 -0.72
C LEU A 14 -5.27 -13.74 0.47
N ARG A 15 -5.07 -15.04 0.19
CA ARG A 15 -4.50 -15.96 1.18
C ARG A 15 -3.02 -15.65 1.37
N THR A 16 -2.52 -15.68 2.60
CA THR A 16 -1.11 -15.39 2.92
C THR A 16 -0.15 -16.24 2.09
N SER A 17 -0.46 -17.52 1.87
CA SER A 17 0.34 -18.44 1.05
C SER A 17 0.45 -18.07 -0.44
N LYS A 18 -0.29 -17.07 -0.91
CA LYS A 18 -0.21 -16.57 -2.29
C LYS A 18 0.50 -15.21 -2.40
N LEU A 19 0.84 -14.58 -1.29
CA LEU A 19 1.45 -13.25 -1.27
C LEU A 19 2.81 -13.25 -1.95
N GLU A 20 3.68 -14.19 -1.57
CA GLU A 20 5.02 -14.33 -2.14
C GLU A 20 5.00 -14.46 -3.67
N LYS A 21 4.07 -15.27 -4.21
CA LYS A 21 3.91 -15.42 -5.66
C LYS A 21 3.58 -14.09 -6.37
N ILE A 22 2.84 -13.19 -5.74
CA ILE A 22 2.49 -11.88 -6.30
C ILE A 22 3.69 -10.93 -6.25
N ILE A 23 4.41 -10.94 -5.13
CA ILE A 23 5.62 -10.15 -4.91
C ILE A 23 6.72 -10.56 -5.90
N ASN A 24 7.04 -11.85 -5.97
CA ASN A 24 8.06 -12.38 -6.87
C ASN A 24 7.73 -12.06 -8.33
N LYS A 25 6.44 -12.11 -8.70
CA LYS A 25 6.01 -11.76 -10.06
C LYS A 25 6.22 -10.27 -10.38
N PHE A 26 6.00 -9.36 -9.42
CA PHE A 26 6.33 -7.95 -9.62
C PHE A 26 7.83 -7.77 -9.81
N GLN A 27 8.65 -8.40 -8.97
CA GLN A 27 10.11 -8.33 -9.06
C GLN A 27 10.61 -8.88 -10.40
N GLU A 28 10.15 -10.06 -10.81
CA GLU A 28 10.49 -10.68 -12.11
C GLU A 28 10.16 -9.76 -13.28
N GLU A 29 8.95 -9.17 -13.31
CA GLU A 29 8.50 -8.33 -14.41
C GLU A 29 9.17 -6.95 -14.46
N ASN A 30 9.79 -6.48 -13.38
CA ASN A 30 10.28 -5.09 -13.26
C ASN A 30 11.72 -4.97 -12.73
N ASN A 31 12.48 -6.07 -12.62
CA ASN A 31 13.83 -6.07 -12.05
C ASN A 31 14.80 -5.14 -12.82
N HIS A 32 14.67 -5.08 -14.15
CA HIS A 32 15.48 -4.18 -14.98
C HIS A 32 15.21 -2.69 -14.71
N LEU A 33 14.08 -2.35 -14.08
CA LEU A 33 13.70 -0.99 -13.72
C LEU A 33 14.21 -0.56 -12.33
N MET A 34 14.97 -1.38 -11.61
CA MET A 34 15.45 -1.05 -10.25
C MET A 34 16.43 0.12 -10.19
N HIS A 35 16.99 0.53 -11.33
CA HIS A 35 17.75 1.77 -11.44
C HIS A 35 16.87 3.02 -11.23
N ILE A 36 15.55 2.90 -11.39
CA ILE A 36 14.58 3.97 -11.10
C ILE A 36 14.27 3.94 -9.59
N PRO A 37 14.48 5.05 -8.85
CA PRO A 37 14.32 5.09 -7.40
C PRO A 37 12.95 4.60 -6.90
N LYS A 38 11.89 4.89 -7.65
CA LYS A 38 10.53 4.48 -7.29
C LYS A 38 10.37 2.94 -7.23
N PHE A 39 10.96 2.21 -8.18
CA PHE A 39 10.91 0.74 -8.19
C PHE A 39 11.75 0.13 -7.08
N LYS A 40 12.93 0.72 -6.79
CA LYS A 40 13.75 0.33 -5.63
C LYS A 40 12.98 0.52 -4.32
N HIS A 41 12.29 1.65 -4.15
CA HIS A 41 11.50 1.91 -2.95
C HIS A 41 10.34 0.93 -2.79
N ILE A 42 9.59 0.63 -3.86
CA ILE A 42 8.53 -0.40 -3.83
C ILE A 42 9.12 -1.75 -3.45
N THR A 43 10.26 -2.14 -4.01
CA THR A 43 10.90 -3.43 -3.72
C THR A 43 11.34 -3.53 -2.26
N ASN A 44 11.94 -2.48 -1.71
CA ASN A 44 12.29 -2.44 -0.29
C ASN A 44 11.04 -2.58 0.60
N SER A 45 9.95 -1.87 0.27
CA SER A 45 8.66 -2.01 0.96
C SER A 45 8.10 -3.43 0.90
N LEU A 46 8.28 -4.14 -0.22
CA LEU A 46 7.88 -5.53 -0.36
C LEU A 46 8.71 -6.47 0.52
N SER A 47 10.02 -6.22 0.63
CA SER A 47 10.88 -6.95 1.57
C SER A 47 10.43 -6.76 3.01
N THR A 48 10.12 -5.52 3.43
CA THR A 48 9.61 -5.27 4.78
C THR A 48 8.27 -5.97 5.04
N ILE A 49 7.38 -6.06 4.04
CA ILE A 49 6.13 -6.85 4.16
C ILE A 49 6.42 -8.34 4.40
N GLN A 50 7.46 -8.89 3.77
CA GLN A 50 7.86 -10.29 3.94
C GLN A 50 8.50 -10.52 5.32
N GLU A 51 9.34 -9.59 5.78
CA GLU A 51 9.98 -9.63 7.10
C GLU A 51 8.94 -9.53 8.23
N ASP A 52 7.99 -8.60 8.13
CA ASP A 52 6.92 -8.38 9.11
C ASP A 52 5.69 -9.30 8.88
N SER A 53 5.91 -10.54 8.44
CA SER A 53 4.83 -11.49 8.08
C SER A 53 3.84 -11.78 9.22
N GLU A 54 4.25 -11.59 10.48
CA GLU A 54 3.41 -11.76 11.67
C GLU A 54 2.25 -10.76 11.75
N LEU A 55 2.37 -9.61 11.08
CA LEU A 55 1.31 -8.60 10.95
C LEU A 55 0.19 -9.04 9.99
N ILE A 56 0.39 -10.12 9.23
CA ILE A 56 -0.56 -10.58 8.22
C ILE A 56 -1.68 -11.41 8.87
N ILE A 57 -2.91 -10.95 8.70
CA ILE A 57 -4.12 -11.72 8.97
C ILE A 57 -4.61 -12.32 7.66
N ASN A 58 -4.57 -13.65 7.56
CA ASN A 58 -4.94 -14.39 6.36
C ASN A 58 -6.33 -13.98 5.83
N LYS A 59 -6.41 -13.66 4.53
CA LYS A 59 -7.60 -13.15 3.83
C LYS A 59 -8.16 -11.80 4.31
N LYS A 60 -7.54 -11.14 5.28
CA LYS A 60 -7.99 -9.82 5.75
C LYS A 60 -7.04 -8.69 5.42
N THR A 61 -5.73 -8.92 5.53
CA THR A 61 -4.73 -7.85 5.33
C THR A 61 -4.60 -7.42 3.89
N PHE A 62 -4.64 -8.38 2.95
CA PHE A 62 -4.38 -8.11 1.53
C PHE A 62 -5.55 -8.51 0.65
N ASN A 63 -5.80 -7.68 -0.35
CA ASN A 63 -6.64 -7.98 -1.49
C ASN A 63 -5.82 -7.90 -2.79
N VAL A 64 -6.34 -8.53 -3.84
CA VAL A 64 -5.88 -8.36 -5.22
C VAL A 64 -7.02 -7.80 -6.05
N ALA A 65 -6.82 -6.61 -6.59
CA ALA A 65 -7.73 -5.98 -7.53
C ALA A 65 -7.28 -6.27 -8.97
N HIS A 66 -8.21 -6.60 -9.86
CA HIS A 66 -7.99 -6.60 -11.30
C HIS A 66 -8.56 -5.32 -11.86
N ILE A 67 -7.69 -4.51 -12.47
CA ILE A 67 -8.02 -3.16 -12.88
C ILE A 67 -7.96 -3.08 -14.40
N CYS A 68 -8.89 -2.33 -14.98
CA CYS A 68 -8.82 -1.85 -16.35
C CYS A 68 -8.81 -0.32 -16.30
N CYS A 69 -7.89 0.33 -17.02
CA CYS A 69 -7.84 1.78 -17.07
C CYS A 69 -7.19 2.26 -18.38
N VAL A 70 -7.27 3.58 -18.59
CA VAL A 70 -6.52 4.27 -19.64
C VAL A 70 -5.25 4.82 -18.99
N ALA A 71 -4.09 4.34 -19.42
CA ALA A 71 -2.80 4.80 -18.93
C ALA A 71 -2.16 5.77 -19.93
N GLN A 72 -1.47 6.78 -19.41
CA GLN A 72 -0.69 7.69 -20.23
C GLN A 72 0.67 7.05 -20.55
N LEU A 73 1.07 7.12 -21.81
CA LEU A 73 2.38 6.68 -22.29
C LEU A 73 3.20 7.91 -22.71
N HIS A 74 4.39 8.07 -22.15
CA HIS A 74 5.30 9.12 -22.59
C HIS A 74 5.92 8.74 -23.96
N PRO A 75 6.08 9.68 -24.91
CA PRO A 75 6.62 9.40 -26.25
C PRO A 75 7.96 8.68 -26.28
N MET A 76 8.84 9.02 -25.33
CA MET A 76 10.14 8.35 -25.17
C MET A 76 10.04 6.82 -25.01
N HIS A 77 8.88 6.30 -24.58
CA HIS A 77 8.65 4.88 -24.35
C HIS A 77 7.83 4.21 -25.46
N ILE A 78 7.63 4.83 -26.62
CA ILE A 78 6.87 4.21 -27.72
C ILE A 78 7.47 2.88 -28.20
N ASN A 79 8.82 2.78 -28.19
CA ASN A 79 9.54 1.56 -28.55
C ASN A 79 9.65 0.56 -27.38
N ASN A 80 9.21 0.95 -26.17
CA ASN A 80 9.19 0.11 -24.99
C ASN A 80 7.96 0.43 -24.12
N VAL A 81 6.78 0.17 -24.71
CA VAL A 81 5.48 0.53 -24.13
C VAL A 81 5.31 -0.05 -22.75
N ARG A 82 5.71 -1.31 -22.54
CA ARG A 82 5.49 -2.01 -21.27
C ARG A 82 6.21 -1.31 -20.12
N ASP A 83 7.45 -0.88 -20.32
CA ASP A 83 8.21 -0.15 -19.30
C ASP A 83 7.63 1.24 -19.07
N GLY A 84 7.22 1.94 -20.14
CA GLY A 84 6.53 3.23 -20.01
C GLY A 84 5.26 3.14 -19.17
N ILE A 85 4.47 2.08 -19.37
CA ILE A 85 3.27 1.80 -18.57
C ILE A 85 3.64 1.40 -17.13
N ALA A 86 4.68 0.59 -16.92
CA ALA A 86 5.13 0.24 -15.58
C ALA A 86 5.57 1.50 -14.79
N ILE A 87 6.31 2.41 -15.44
CA ILE A 87 6.71 3.70 -14.87
C ILE A 87 5.47 4.53 -14.51
N TYR A 88 4.50 4.64 -15.43
CA TYR A 88 3.23 5.32 -15.17
C TYR A 88 2.53 4.74 -13.92
N LEU A 89 2.38 3.41 -13.85
CA LEU A 89 1.71 2.72 -12.73
C LEU A 89 2.47 2.88 -11.41
N SER A 90 3.80 2.92 -11.45
CA SER A 90 4.64 3.07 -10.25
C SER A 90 4.32 4.34 -9.45
N ASN A 91 3.84 5.40 -10.12
CA ASN A 91 3.48 6.67 -9.48
C ASN A 91 2.30 6.58 -8.51
N PHE A 92 1.49 5.53 -8.64
CA PHE A 92 0.31 5.25 -7.81
C PHE A 92 0.59 4.23 -6.69
N MET A 93 1.80 3.67 -6.64
CA MET A 93 2.18 2.72 -5.61
C MET A 93 2.62 3.42 -4.33
N LEU A 94 2.43 2.73 -3.20
CA LEU A 94 2.67 3.18 -1.83
C LEU A 94 1.82 4.40 -1.45
N LYS A 95 0.55 4.37 -1.89
CA LYS A 95 -0.44 5.43 -1.70
C LYS A 95 -1.84 4.83 -1.59
N ILE A 96 -2.74 5.55 -0.92
CA ILE A 96 -4.17 5.31 -1.07
C ILE A 96 -4.61 5.70 -2.48
N ASN A 97 -5.50 4.90 -3.06
CA ASN A 97 -6.15 5.19 -4.33
C ASN A 97 -7.64 5.41 -4.07
N HIS A 98 -8.23 6.51 -4.55
CA HIS A 98 -9.64 6.79 -4.27
C HIS A 98 -10.60 5.80 -4.92
N ASP A 99 -10.20 5.17 -6.03
CA ASP A 99 -11.03 4.17 -6.72
C ASP A 99 -11.03 2.82 -5.99
N ILE A 100 -10.16 2.62 -4.98
CA ILE A 100 -9.98 1.35 -4.29
C ILE A 100 -9.87 1.60 -2.78
N GLU A 101 -10.74 0.99 -1.98
CA GLU A 101 -10.71 1.08 -0.50
C GLU A 101 -9.46 0.40 0.12
N GLY A 102 -8.27 0.98 -0.07
CA GLY A 102 -7.02 0.44 0.43
C GLY A 102 -5.76 1.17 -0.06
N PHE A 103 -4.63 0.69 0.45
CA PHE A 103 -3.30 1.19 0.13
C PHE A 103 -2.66 0.35 -0.97
N SER A 104 -2.32 0.96 -2.08
CA SER A 104 -1.69 0.32 -3.25
C SER A 104 -0.25 -0.03 -2.94
N VAL A 105 0.14 -1.30 -3.08
CA VAL A 105 1.50 -1.77 -2.75
C VAL A 105 2.34 -1.95 -4.01
N CYS A 106 1.93 -2.88 -4.86
CA CYS A 106 2.60 -3.19 -6.13
C CYS A 106 1.60 -3.72 -7.15
N PHE A 107 2.02 -3.82 -8.41
CA PHE A 107 1.21 -4.35 -9.50
C PHE A 107 1.93 -5.49 -10.23
N ASN A 108 1.22 -6.27 -11.03
CA ASN A 108 1.84 -7.19 -11.99
C ASN A 108 0.86 -7.55 -13.10
N ALA A 109 1.33 -8.38 -14.05
CA ALA A 109 0.54 -8.91 -15.14
C ALA A 109 -0.10 -7.81 -15.99
N ILE A 110 0.66 -6.77 -16.32
CA ILE A 110 0.23 -5.72 -17.26
C ILE A 110 -0.09 -6.37 -18.60
N LYS A 111 -1.28 -6.07 -19.14
CA LYS A 111 -1.72 -6.45 -20.48
C LYS A 111 -2.21 -5.22 -21.21
N LEU A 112 -1.67 -4.99 -22.40
CA LEU A 112 -2.17 -4.00 -23.34
C LEU A 112 -3.49 -4.51 -23.94
N LYS A 113 -4.51 -3.66 -24.01
CA LYS A 113 -5.80 -3.97 -24.63
C LYS A 113 -5.85 -3.53 -26.09
N GLU A 114 -4.91 -2.68 -26.49
CA GLU A 114 -4.81 -2.06 -27.80
C GLU A 114 -3.38 -2.28 -28.32
N LYS A 115 -3.22 -2.32 -29.65
CA LYS A 115 -1.91 -2.51 -30.29
C LYS A 115 -1.10 -1.20 -30.33
N GLU A 116 -1.79 -0.08 -30.48
CA GLU A 116 -1.17 1.23 -30.68
C GLU A 116 -1.79 2.28 -29.74
N PRO A 117 -0.98 3.23 -29.25
CA PRO A 117 -1.48 4.32 -28.42
C PRO A 117 -2.35 5.28 -29.21
N MET A 118 -3.42 5.77 -28.57
CA MET A 118 -4.22 6.87 -29.08
C MET A 118 -3.56 8.21 -28.72
N THR A 119 -3.47 9.14 -29.67
CA THR A 119 -3.03 10.52 -29.43
C THR A 119 -4.24 11.44 -29.23
N LEU A 120 -4.10 12.44 -28.37
CA LEU A 120 -5.15 13.46 -28.20
C LEU A 120 -4.95 14.56 -29.24
N ASN A 121 -5.98 14.90 -30.02
CA ASN A 121 -5.93 15.99 -31.01
C ASN A 121 -4.74 15.90 -32.00
N HIS A 122 -4.29 14.69 -32.34
CA HIS A 122 -3.10 14.44 -33.15
C HIS A 122 -1.77 14.97 -32.55
N ASP A 123 -1.75 15.27 -31.26
CA ASP A 123 -0.52 15.62 -30.53
C ASP A 123 0.23 14.34 -30.14
N PRO A 124 1.38 14.04 -30.76
CA PRO A 124 2.16 12.83 -30.46
C PRO A 124 2.81 12.88 -29.08
N THR A 125 2.79 14.02 -28.38
CA THR A 125 3.37 14.16 -27.04
C THR A 125 2.50 13.59 -25.94
N VAL A 126 1.20 13.41 -26.21
CA VAL A 126 0.23 12.89 -25.24
C VAL A 126 -0.43 11.64 -25.81
N MET A 127 0.08 10.49 -25.37
CA MET A 127 -0.39 9.18 -25.81
C MET A 127 -1.09 8.43 -24.68
N PHE A 128 -2.15 7.69 -25.03
CA PHE A 128 -2.95 6.91 -24.11
C PHE A 128 -3.15 5.47 -24.60
N LEU A 129 -3.20 4.53 -23.67
CA LEU A 129 -3.46 3.11 -23.94
C LEU A 129 -4.43 2.53 -22.94
N LYS A 130 -5.40 1.75 -23.42
CA LYS A 130 -6.16 0.89 -22.52
C LYS A 130 -5.30 -0.28 -22.06
N ILE A 131 -5.23 -0.46 -20.74
CA ILE A 131 -4.47 -1.55 -20.12
C ILE A 131 -5.33 -2.29 -19.09
N SER A 132 -4.91 -3.50 -18.76
CA SER A 132 -5.35 -4.16 -17.53
C SER A 132 -4.18 -4.72 -16.76
N PHE A 133 -4.29 -4.74 -15.43
CA PHE A 133 -3.24 -5.25 -14.55
C PHE A 133 -3.85 -5.80 -13.26
N LYS A 134 -3.03 -6.46 -12.44
CA LYS A 134 -3.37 -6.84 -11.07
C LYS A 134 -2.68 -5.90 -10.10
N LEU A 135 -3.38 -5.47 -9.08
CA LEU A 135 -2.87 -4.63 -8.01
C LEU A 135 -2.98 -5.37 -6.68
N LEU A 136 -1.87 -5.42 -5.94
CA LEU A 136 -1.85 -5.83 -4.55
C LEU A 136 -2.18 -4.62 -3.67
N ILE A 137 -3.15 -4.77 -2.78
CA ILE A 137 -3.57 -3.71 -1.86
C ILE A 137 -3.55 -4.20 -0.41
N ILE A 138 -3.15 -3.32 0.51
CA ILE A 138 -3.43 -3.49 1.94
C ILE A 138 -4.84 -2.94 2.20
N VAL A 139 -5.68 -3.74 2.84
CA VAL A 139 -7.06 -3.37 3.16
C VAL A 139 -7.08 -2.44 4.36
N LEU A 140 -7.58 -1.21 4.16
CA LEU A 140 -7.69 -0.17 5.18
C LEU A 140 -9.14 0.26 5.31
N LYS A 141 -9.93 -0.50 6.07
CA LYS A 141 -11.37 -0.27 6.24
C LYS A 141 -11.67 0.11 7.70
N GLU A 142 -12.56 1.08 7.89
CA GLU A 142 -13.03 1.43 9.23
C GLU A 142 -13.73 0.22 9.89
N ASN A 143 -13.59 0.13 11.20
CA ASN A 143 -13.99 -0.98 12.07
C ASN A 143 -13.31 -2.34 11.75
N TYR A 144 -12.29 -2.36 10.89
CA TYR A 144 -11.49 -3.57 10.70
C TYR A 144 -10.43 -3.72 11.78
N LYS A 145 -10.29 -4.96 12.24
CA LYS A 145 -9.22 -5.39 13.13
C LYS A 145 -8.01 -5.83 12.31
N ILE A 146 -6.88 -5.18 12.57
CA ILE A 146 -5.58 -5.43 11.95
C ILE A 146 -4.55 -5.74 13.04
N LYS A 147 -3.34 -6.13 12.63
CA LYS A 147 -2.18 -6.18 13.52
C LYS A 147 -1.25 -5.03 13.20
N VAL A 148 -0.69 -4.43 14.24
CA VAL A 148 0.29 -3.33 14.16
C VAL A 148 1.47 -3.65 15.07
N LYS A 149 2.66 -3.17 14.71
CA LYS A 149 3.87 -3.27 15.52
C LYS A 149 4.12 -1.96 16.25
N ILE A 150 4.44 -2.02 17.54
CA ILE A 150 4.86 -0.85 18.30
C ILE A 150 6.29 -0.49 17.92
N ASN A 151 6.47 0.68 17.33
CA ASN A 151 7.77 1.16 16.87
C ASN A 151 8.43 2.11 17.87
N ASN A 152 7.62 2.91 18.57
CA ASN A 152 8.12 3.85 19.56
C ASN A 152 7.08 4.09 20.66
N ILE A 153 7.57 4.29 21.87
CA ILE A 153 6.76 4.57 23.06
C ILE A 153 7.27 5.87 23.69
N GLU A 154 6.39 6.85 23.81
CA GLU A 154 6.60 8.15 24.47
C GLU A 154 5.51 8.34 25.54
N PRO A 155 5.73 9.15 26.60
CA PRO A 155 4.77 9.30 27.70
C PRO A 155 3.32 9.66 27.29
N SER A 156 3.16 10.34 26.15
CA SER A 156 1.86 10.77 25.61
C SER A 156 1.50 10.13 24.27
N ASN A 157 2.29 9.17 23.78
CA ASN A 157 2.09 8.62 22.44
C ASN A 157 2.66 7.20 22.29
N ILE A 158 1.91 6.32 21.63
CA ILE A 158 2.42 5.04 21.13
C ILE A 158 2.38 5.11 19.61
N ARG A 159 3.56 5.16 18.97
CA ARG A 159 3.65 5.11 17.52
C ARG A 159 3.75 3.67 17.07
N MET A 160 2.78 3.27 16.27
CA MET A 160 2.71 1.94 15.70
C MET A 160 2.81 2.01 14.19
N GLY A 161 3.12 0.89 13.57
CA GLY A 161 3.17 0.82 12.12
C GLY A 161 2.74 -0.52 11.56
N ILE A 162 2.36 -0.50 10.30
CA ILE A 162 2.11 -1.68 9.49
C ILE A 162 3.17 -1.74 8.39
N PHE A 163 4.00 -2.79 8.42
CA PHE A 163 5.06 -3.06 7.44
C PHE A 163 6.05 -1.90 7.22
N GLY A 164 6.18 -0.98 8.18
CA GLY A 164 6.93 0.26 8.00
C GLY A 164 6.38 1.23 6.94
N LEU A 165 5.16 0.99 6.43
CA LEU A 165 4.55 1.79 5.34
C LEU A 165 3.48 2.75 5.82
N ILE A 166 2.73 2.36 6.85
CA ILE A 166 1.55 3.08 7.33
C ILE A 166 1.70 3.26 8.83
N GLU A 167 1.58 4.50 9.29
CA GLU A 167 1.60 4.83 10.71
C GLU A 167 0.21 4.57 11.33
N ALA A 168 0.19 4.04 12.55
CA ALA A 168 -1.02 3.84 13.33
C ALA A 168 -0.85 4.51 14.71
N MET A 169 -1.90 5.19 15.15
CA MET A 169 -1.93 5.94 16.41
C MET A 169 -3.23 5.65 17.15
N ILE A 170 -3.14 5.62 18.48
CA ILE A 170 -4.31 5.53 19.36
C ILE A 170 -4.95 6.92 19.46
N THR A 171 -6.27 7.00 19.37
CA THR A 171 -6.98 8.27 19.58
C THR A 171 -6.96 8.68 21.05
N ASP A 172 -6.78 9.98 21.36
CA ASP A 172 -6.65 10.54 22.72
C ASP A 172 -7.67 10.02 23.74
N GLU A 173 -8.94 9.84 23.33
CA GLU A 173 -10.01 9.31 24.19
C GLU A 173 -9.67 7.94 24.78
N ASN A 174 -9.04 7.08 23.98
CA ASN A 174 -8.65 5.72 24.36
C ASN A 174 -7.28 5.66 25.03
N PHE A 175 -6.51 6.75 24.97
CA PHE A 175 -5.17 6.82 25.55
C PHE A 175 -5.20 7.03 27.06
N LYS A 176 -6.29 7.58 27.60
CA LYS A 176 -6.44 7.89 29.04
C LYS A 176 -6.31 6.67 29.96
N ASP A 177 -6.58 5.48 29.44
CA ASP A 177 -6.51 4.23 30.20
C ASP A 177 -5.10 3.61 30.23
N PHE A 178 -4.13 4.23 29.55
CA PHE A 178 -2.76 3.76 29.50
C PHE A 178 -1.89 4.50 30.53
N CYS A 179 -1.18 3.73 31.35
CA CYS A 179 -0.19 4.24 32.30
C CYS A 179 1.21 4.05 31.74
N TYR A 180 1.96 5.14 31.56
CA TYR A 180 3.35 5.08 31.11
C TYR A 180 4.28 4.70 32.27
N GLU A 181 5.10 3.67 32.08
CA GLU A 181 6.16 3.31 33.03
C GLU A 181 7.53 3.72 32.49
N GLY A 182 8.02 4.88 32.95
CA GLY A 182 9.25 5.49 32.43
C GLY A 182 10.56 4.75 32.72
N LYS A 183 10.57 3.76 33.63
CA LYS A 183 11.77 2.93 33.87
C LYS A 183 11.94 1.84 32.79
N SER A 184 10.82 1.31 32.32
CA SER A 184 10.77 0.22 31.34
C SER A 184 10.45 0.71 29.93
N ASN A 185 10.08 2.00 29.78
CA ASN A 185 9.56 2.59 28.54
C ASN A 185 8.39 1.76 27.97
N THR A 186 7.50 1.33 28.85
CA THR A 186 6.30 0.55 28.49
C THR A 186 5.02 1.30 28.82
N PHE A 187 3.92 0.84 28.23
CA PHE A 187 2.59 1.23 28.68
C PHE A 187 1.88 0.05 29.32
N VAL A 188 1.07 0.33 30.35
CA VAL A 188 0.21 -0.66 30.99
C VAL A 188 -1.25 -0.24 30.84
N LYS A 189 -2.10 -1.15 30.37
CA LYS A 189 -3.56 -1.00 30.35
C LYS A 189 -4.20 -2.32 30.76
N ASN A 190 -5.10 -2.30 31.74
CA ASN A 190 -5.80 -3.51 32.22
C ASN A 190 -4.87 -4.69 32.51
N ASN A 191 -3.76 -4.45 33.22
CA ASN A 191 -2.68 -5.43 33.52
C ASN A 191 -1.94 -6.01 32.30
N THR A 192 -2.18 -5.50 31.10
CA THR A 192 -1.42 -5.85 29.90
C THR A 192 -0.29 -4.84 29.71
N VAL A 193 0.93 -5.32 29.56
CA VAL A 193 2.12 -4.51 29.28
C VAL A 193 2.33 -4.45 27.78
N TYR A 194 2.59 -3.24 27.27
CA TYR A 194 2.85 -2.93 25.88
C TYR A 194 4.28 -2.37 25.77
N SER A 195 5.12 -3.05 25.00
CA SER A 195 6.55 -2.77 24.85
C SER A 195 6.91 -2.51 23.39
N MET A 196 8.09 -1.95 23.17
CA MET A 196 8.64 -1.80 21.82
C MET A 196 8.75 -3.15 21.11
N ASN A 197 8.42 -3.17 19.82
CA ASN A 197 8.33 -4.35 18.94
C ASN A 197 7.16 -5.30 19.19
N ASP A 198 6.32 -5.06 20.20
CA ASP A 198 5.11 -5.87 20.38
C ASP A 198 4.19 -5.75 19.18
N ILE A 199 3.61 -6.88 18.78
CA ILE A 199 2.58 -6.95 17.76
C ILE A 199 1.22 -7.08 18.42
N ILE A 200 0.39 -6.07 18.23
CA ILE A 200 -0.91 -5.99 18.89
C ILE A 200 -2.05 -5.91 17.89
N SER A 201 -3.23 -6.32 18.35
CA SER A 201 -4.45 -6.10 17.60
C SER A 201 -4.89 -4.64 17.69
N PHE A 202 -5.27 -4.04 16.57
CA PHE A 202 -5.72 -2.66 16.48
C PHE A 202 -6.97 -2.58 15.64
N THR A 203 -7.97 -1.82 16.08
CA THR A 203 -9.20 -1.57 15.33
C THR A 203 -9.13 -0.20 14.69
N ILE A 204 -9.23 -0.15 13.36
CA ILE A 204 -9.21 1.10 12.60
C ILE A 204 -10.51 1.85 12.86
N ARG A 205 -10.45 3.05 13.44
CA ARG A 205 -11.61 3.94 13.58
C ARG A 205 -11.71 4.88 12.38
N LYS A 206 -10.58 5.38 11.90
CA LYS A 206 -10.50 6.33 10.78
C LYS A 206 -9.18 6.17 10.03
N VAL A 207 -9.24 6.38 8.72
CA VAL A 207 -8.07 6.46 7.84
C VAL A 207 -7.89 7.92 7.42
N THR A 208 -6.69 8.47 7.57
CA THR A 208 -6.35 9.81 7.06
C THR A 208 -5.13 9.74 6.15
N HIS A 209 -5.05 10.65 5.19
CA HIS A 209 -3.95 10.74 4.24
C HIS A 209 -3.90 12.15 3.63
N ALA A 210 -2.79 12.51 3.01
CA ALA A 210 -2.69 13.72 2.20
C ALA A 210 -3.50 13.57 0.90
N ASP A 211 -3.86 14.69 0.25
CA ASP A 211 -4.70 14.71 -0.96
C ASP A 211 -4.13 13.88 -2.12
N ASN A 212 -2.81 13.69 -2.16
CA ASN A 212 -2.12 12.87 -3.16
C ASN A 212 -2.08 11.37 -2.80
N GLY A 213 -2.76 10.95 -1.73
CA GLY A 213 -2.82 9.57 -1.22
C GLY A 213 -1.62 9.13 -0.36
N THR A 214 -0.64 10.00 -0.11
CA THR A 214 0.54 9.71 0.75
C THR A 214 0.27 10.02 2.23
N ASN A 215 1.27 9.82 3.10
CA ASN A 215 1.21 10.12 4.54
C ASN A 215 -0.02 9.50 5.21
N VAL A 216 -0.24 8.22 4.91
CA VAL A 216 -1.39 7.48 5.39
C VAL A 216 -1.22 7.19 6.87
N LYS A 217 -2.23 7.55 7.65
CA LYS A 217 -2.29 7.35 9.10
C LYS A 217 -3.59 6.66 9.48
N LEU A 218 -3.50 5.72 10.40
CA LEU A 218 -4.64 5.02 10.97
C LEU A 218 -4.87 5.52 12.38
N LEU A 219 -6.08 6.02 12.63
CA LEU A 219 -6.52 6.41 13.96
C LEU A 219 -7.45 5.33 14.47
N GLY A 220 -7.25 4.88 15.70
CA GLY A 220 -7.98 3.74 16.23
C GLY A 220 -7.69 3.44 17.68
N TYR A 221 -7.88 2.18 18.04
CA TYR A 221 -7.77 1.71 19.41
C TYR A 221 -7.35 0.24 19.50
N VAL A 222 -6.83 -0.10 20.67
CA VAL A 222 -6.36 -1.44 21.07
C VAL A 222 -7.34 -2.02 22.07
#